data_AF-A0A8H3APN3-F1
#
_entry.id   AF-A0A8H3APN3-F1
#
_cell.length_a   1.000
_cell.length_b   1.000
_cell.length_c   1.000
_cell.angle_alpha   90.00
_cell.angle_beta   90.00
_cell.angle_gamma   90.00
#
_symmetry.space_group_name_H-M   'P 1'
#
loop_
_entity.id
_entity.type
_entity.pdbx_description
1 polymer ?
#
loop_
_entity_poly.entity_id
_entity_poly.type
_entity_poly.pdbx_seq_one_letter_code
_entity_poly.pdbx_strand_id
1 'polypeptide(L)'
;MGSVTNGRPTYFKYEVAYSVELYNRMSQLQEDHGLQWLHGLPDQFIMIFAWINSLHETPGANVDIELVTRIEMEINQVEVILGPSGDPALKIGRTAVHECWRMALLIYLYMVLCEADASDCRVVRTMKSFMRVVNRTKPGRIPDTYLANPMIIAGVAACKDRDRNIIRQRMLSVPECSTPGTSGHDAVRMLEDIWMRTRSQERAAVWVDLRIACLNVTGV
;
A
#
# COMPACT_ATOMS: atom_id res chain seq x y z
N MET A 1 2.63 -8.10 -14.88
CA MET A 1 2.17 -7.81 -13.51
C MET A 1 3.30 -7.88 -12.49
N GLY A 2 3.16 -7.23 -11.34
CA GLY A 2 4.01 -7.43 -10.16
C GLY A 2 3.15 -7.55 -8.89
N SER A 3 3.56 -8.37 -7.92
CA SER A 3 2.95 -8.41 -6.58
C SER A 3 3.07 -7.04 -5.93
N VAL A 4 2.01 -6.59 -5.24
CA VAL A 4 1.95 -5.27 -4.62
C VAL A 4 3.05 -5.07 -3.57
N THR A 5 3.41 -6.12 -2.83
CA THR A 5 4.35 -6.01 -1.70
C THR A 5 5.79 -6.30 -2.08
N ASN A 6 6.06 -6.91 -3.25
CA ASN A 6 7.42 -7.27 -3.63
C ASN A 6 7.77 -7.03 -5.11
N GLY A 7 6.83 -6.56 -5.93
CA GLY A 7 7.05 -6.26 -7.35
C GLY A 7 7.29 -7.48 -8.25
N ARG A 8 7.28 -8.72 -7.72
CA ARG A 8 7.54 -9.93 -8.51
C ARG A 8 6.41 -10.26 -9.47
N PRO A 9 6.71 -10.76 -10.69
CA PRO A 9 5.70 -11.24 -11.59
C PRO A 9 4.71 -12.22 -10.95
N THR A 10 3.42 -11.91 -11.08
CA THR A 10 2.35 -12.88 -10.81
C THR A 10 2.04 -13.61 -12.12
N TYR A 11 1.90 -14.93 -12.07
CA TYR A 11 1.50 -15.76 -13.21
C TYR A 11 -0.03 -15.82 -13.39
N PHE A 12 -0.75 -14.92 -12.73
CA PHE A 12 -2.21 -14.83 -12.78
C PHE A 12 -2.61 -13.60 -13.58
N LYS A 13 -3.58 -13.76 -14.48
CA LYS A 13 -4.28 -12.66 -15.12
C LYS A 13 -5.50 -12.30 -14.29
N TYR A 14 -5.61 -11.04 -13.89
CA TYR A 14 -6.76 -10.57 -13.12
C TYR A 14 -7.87 -10.17 -14.08
N GLU A 15 -8.93 -10.97 -14.13
CA GLU A 15 -10.18 -10.60 -14.79
C GLU A 15 -11.16 -10.14 -13.73
N VAL A 16 -11.13 -8.83 -13.47
CA VAL A 16 -12.00 -8.21 -12.46
C VAL A 16 -13.08 -7.45 -13.20
N ALA A 17 -14.27 -8.04 -13.29
CA ALA A 17 -15.48 -7.31 -13.69
C ALA A 17 -15.93 -6.42 -12.53
N TYR A 18 -15.15 -5.38 -12.20
CA TYR A 18 -15.47 -4.47 -11.09
C TYR A 18 -16.89 -3.93 -11.26
N SER A 19 -17.77 -4.25 -10.31
CA SER A 19 -19.14 -3.76 -10.29
C SER A 19 -19.52 -3.31 -8.89
N VAL A 20 -20.39 -2.31 -8.82
CA VAL A 20 -20.97 -1.81 -7.57
C VAL A 20 -21.71 -2.94 -6.82
N GLU A 21 -22.28 -3.90 -7.54
CA GLU A 21 -22.94 -5.07 -6.93
C GLU A 21 -21.94 -5.99 -6.22
N LEU A 22 -20.79 -6.29 -6.84
CA LEU A 22 -19.73 -7.07 -6.19
C LEU A 22 -19.16 -6.33 -4.98
N TYR A 23 -18.98 -5.02 -5.10
CA TYR A 23 -18.58 -4.14 -3.99
C TYR A 23 -19.54 -4.24 -2.81
N ASN A 24 -20.85 -4.09 -3.06
CA ASN A 24 -21.88 -4.16 -2.02
C ASN A 24 -21.96 -5.56 -1.40
N ARG A 25 -21.82 -6.62 -2.21
CA ARG A 25 -21.83 -8.00 -1.73
C ARG A 25 -20.64 -8.29 -0.82
N MET A 26 -19.45 -7.79 -1.16
CA MET A 26 -18.26 -7.93 -0.30
C MET A 26 -18.41 -7.13 1.00
N SER A 27 -18.99 -5.93 0.94
CA SER A 27 -19.30 -5.15 2.13
C SER A 27 -20.23 -5.89 3.11
N GLN A 28 -21.22 -6.63 2.57
CA GLN A 28 -22.14 -7.44 3.37
C GLN A 28 -21.49 -8.71 3.96
N LEU A 29 -20.40 -9.19 3.37
CA LEU A 29 -19.65 -10.37 3.83
C LEU A 29 -18.55 -10.03 4.86
N GLN A 30 -18.42 -8.77 5.29
CA GLN A 30 -17.43 -8.32 6.30
C GLN A 30 -17.72 -8.82 7.73
N GLU A 31 -18.11 -10.09 7.89
CA GLU A 31 -18.06 -10.80 9.15
C GLU A 31 -16.61 -11.27 9.40
N ASP A 32 -15.90 -10.61 10.33
CA ASP A 32 -14.67 -11.02 11.09
C ASP A 32 -13.66 -12.03 10.48
N HIS A 33 -13.56 -12.15 9.16
CA HIS A 33 -12.75 -13.13 8.45
C HIS A 33 -11.91 -12.46 7.34
N GLY A 34 -10.83 -13.11 6.88
CA GLY A 34 -10.03 -12.65 5.74
C GLY A 34 -8.87 -11.69 6.06
N LEU A 35 -8.39 -10.94 5.05
CA LEU A 35 -7.23 -10.05 5.15
C LEU A 35 -7.51 -8.80 6.01
N GLN A 36 -8.78 -8.45 6.22
CA GLN A 36 -9.17 -7.42 7.18
C GLN A 36 -8.75 -7.81 8.60
N TRP A 37 -8.90 -9.09 8.98
CA TRP A 37 -8.46 -9.58 10.29
C TRP A 37 -6.92 -9.64 10.40
N LEU A 38 -6.25 -10.11 9.35
CA LEU A 38 -4.80 -10.34 9.38
C LEU A 38 -3.97 -9.07 9.18
N HIS A 39 -4.41 -8.16 8.30
CA HIS A 39 -3.65 -6.99 7.86
C HIS A 39 -4.43 -5.68 7.95
N GLY A 40 -5.67 -5.69 8.44
CA GLY A 40 -6.49 -4.49 8.53
C GLY A 40 -6.88 -3.92 7.16
N LEU A 41 -6.74 -4.71 6.10
CA LEU A 41 -7.04 -4.36 4.71
C LEU A 41 -8.51 -4.68 4.41
N PRO A 42 -9.36 -3.66 4.16
CA PRO A 42 -10.72 -3.89 3.66
C PRO A 42 -10.72 -4.67 2.36
N ASP A 43 -11.66 -5.60 2.21
CA ASP A 43 -11.78 -6.43 1.01
C ASP A 43 -12.06 -5.58 -0.24
N GLN A 44 -12.74 -4.45 -0.08
CA GLN A 44 -12.98 -3.50 -1.15
C GLN A 44 -11.67 -2.98 -1.76
N PHE A 45 -10.66 -2.70 -0.93
CA PHE A 45 -9.36 -2.27 -1.42
C PHE A 45 -8.63 -3.38 -2.16
N ILE A 46 -8.82 -4.65 -1.78
CA ILE A 46 -8.26 -5.80 -2.52
C ILE A 46 -8.82 -5.84 -3.95
N MET A 47 -10.12 -5.64 -4.11
CA MET A 47 -10.75 -5.59 -5.44
C MET A 47 -10.23 -4.43 -6.27
N ILE A 48 -10.03 -3.26 -5.66
CA ILE A 48 -9.48 -2.10 -6.37
C ILE A 48 -8.00 -2.33 -6.75
N PHE A 49 -7.18 -2.92 -5.87
CA PHE A 49 -5.81 -3.35 -6.23
C PHE A 49 -5.82 -4.30 -7.45
N ALA A 50 -6.69 -5.30 -7.41
CA ALA A 50 -6.84 -6.26 -8.50
C ALA A 50 -7.31 -5.59 -9.80
N TRP A 51 -8.23 -4.62 -9.71
CA TRP A 51 -8.71 -3.86 -10.85
C TRP A 51 -7.62 -2.96 -11.45
N ILE A 52 -6.85 -2.24 -10.62
CA ILE A 52 -5.68 -1.45 -11.06
C ILE A 52 -4.70 -2.34 -11.83
N ASN A 53 -4.41 -3.53 -11.31
CA ASN A 53 -3.49 -4.47 -11.96
C ASN A 53 -4.02 -4.97 -13.31
N SER A 54 -5.32 -5.29 -13.39
CA SER A 54 -5.98 -5.69 -14.65
C SER A 54 -5.88 -4.60 -15.72
N LEU A 55 -6.08 -3.34 -15.33
CA LEU A 55 -5.98 -2.19 -16.23
C LEU A 55 -4.55 -1.97 -16.74
N HIS A 56 -3.55 -2.07 -15.86
CA HIS A 56 -2.14 -1.93 -16.23
C HIS A 56 -1.66 -2.99 -17.26
N GLU A 57 -2.31 -4.16 -17.30
CA GLU A 57 -1.98 -5.22 -18.27
C GLU A 57 -2.61 -5.02 -19.65
N THR A 58 -3.61 -4.14 -19.79
CA THR A 58 -4.37 -4.02 -21.03
C THR A 58 -3.61 -3.14 -22.04
N PRO A 59 -3.03 -3.71 -23.13
CA PRO A 59 -2.20 -2.95 -24.06
C PRO A 59 -3.03 -1.89 -24.79
N GLY A 60 -2.55 -0.65 -24.83
CA GLY A 60 -3.24 0.46 -25.49
C GLY A 60 -4.38 1.10 -24.69
N ALA A 61 -4.60 0.68 -23.44
CA ALA A 61 -5.40 1.45 -22.49
C ALA A 61 -4.61 2.72 -22.13
N ASN A 62 -4.79 3.79 -22.92
CA ASN A 62 -4.41 5.11 -22.46
C ASN A 62 -5.15 5.34 -21.14
N VAL A 63 -4.39 5.59 -20.08
CA VAL A 63 -4.95 5.87 -18.76
C VAL A 63 -5.70 7.19 -18.85
N ASP A 64 -7.00 7.08 -19.10
CA ASP A 64 -7.89 8.21 -19.20
C ASP A 64 -8.01 8.86 -17.82
N ILE A 65 -7.98 10.19 -17.79
CA ILE A 65 -8.18 11.00 -16.59
C ILE A 65 -9.54 10.67 -15.97
N GLU A 66 -10.57 10.38 -16.77
CA GLU A 66 -11.88 9.99 -16.27
C GLU A 66 -11.82 8.65 -15.51
N LEU A 67 -11.08 7.68 -16.03
CA LEU A 67 -10.89 6.38 -15.38
C LEU A 67 -10.13 6.52 -14.06
N VAL A 68 -9.05 7.30 -14.03
CA VAL A 68 -8.30 7.56 -12.79
C VAL A 68 -9.18 8.24 -11.76
N THR A 69 -9.94 9.26 -12.17
CA THR A 69 -10.88 9.98 -11.29
C THR A 69 -11.94 9.04 -10.74
N ARG A 70 -12.46 8.11 -11.56
CA ARG A 70 -13.40 7.08 -11.12
C ARG A 70 -12.79 6.19 -10.04
N ILE A 71 -11.57 5.70 -10.26
CA ILE A 71 -10.89 4.85 -9.26
C ILE A 71 -10.64 5.64 -7.97
N GLU A 72 -10.22 6.91 -8.05
CA GLU A 72 -10.07 7.77 -6.88
C GLU A 72 -11.39 7.92 -6.10
N MET A 73 -12.51 8.11 -6.79
CA MET A 73 -13.84 8.19 -6.16
C MET A 73 -14.20 6.89 -5.44
N GLU A 74 -14.03 5.74 -6.10
CA GLU A 74 -14.28 4.42 -5.49
C GLU A 74 -13.40 4.20 -4.25
N ILE A 75 -12.11 4.55 -4.34
CA ILE A 75 -11.18 4.48 -3.20
C ILE A 75 -11.69 5.35 -2.04
N ASN A 76 -12.19 6.56 -2.30
CA ASN A 76 -12.66 7.49 -1.28
C ASN A 76 -14.04 7.12 -0.68
N GLN A 77 -14.87 6.39 -1.43
CA GLN A 77 -16.19 5.94 -0.97
C GLN A 77 -16.14 4.72 -0.05
N VAL A 78 -14.99 4.02 0.04
CA VAL A 78 -14.84 2.91 1.00
C VAL A 78 -15.01 3.42 2.43
N GLU A 79 -16.08 2.95 3.08
CA GLU A 79 -16.42 3.30 4.45
C GLU A 79 -15.63 2.47 5.46
N VAL A 80 -15.26 3.12 6.57
CA VAL A 80 -14.64 2.43 7.70
C VAL A 80 -15.74 1.74 8.50
N ILE A 81 -15.95 0.44 8.30
CA ILE A 81 -16.88 -0.31 9.15
C ILE A 81 -16.23 -0.51 10.53
N LEU A 82 -16.68 0.28 11.50
CA LEU A 82 -16.29 0.14 12.89
C LEU A 82 -17.26 -0.82 13.59
N GLY A 83 -16.78 -2.04 13.88
CA GLY A 83 -17.54 -2.97 14.73
C GLY A 83 -17.88 -2.37 16.10
N PRO A 84 -18.82 -2.97 16.86
CA PRO A 84 -19.40 -2.42 18.09
C PRO A 84 -18.42 -2.29 19.27
N SER A 85 -17.11 -2.45 19.05
CA SER A 85 -16.03 -2.26 20.03
C SER A 85 -16.30 -1.04 20.90
N GLY A 86 -16.33 -1.23 22.23
CA GLY A 86 -16.53 -0.16 23.19
C GLY A 86 -15.29 0.72 23.40
N ASP A 87 -14.09 0.27 23.01
CA ASP A 87 -12.84 0.98 23.26
C ASP A 87 -12.57 2.10 22.21
N PRO A 88 -12.55 3.38 22.61
CA PRO A 88 -12.24 4.50 21.72
C PRO A 88 -10.82 4.44 21.13
N ALA A 89 -9.83 3.92 21.86
CA ALA A 89 -8.45 3.84 21.39
C ALA A 89 -8.31 2.85 20.24
N LEU A 90 -8.99 1.70 20.33
CA LEU A 90 -9.04 0.72 19.24
C LEU A 90 -9.78 1.25 18.01
N LYS A 91 -10.84 2.06 18.18
CA LYS A 91 -11.51 2.73 17.06
C LYS A 91 -10.55 3.67 16.34
N ILE A 92 -9.84 4.52 17.07
CA ILE A 92 -8.85 5.44 16.50
C ILE A 92 -7.76 4.68 15.76
N GLY A 93 -7.24 3.58 16.34
CA GLY A 93 -6.25 2.73 15.70
C GLY A 93 -6.76 2.13 14.38
N ARG A 94 -7.97 1.56 14.37
CA ARG A 94 -8.59 0.99 13.16
C ARG A 94 -8.82 2.03 12.07
N THR A 95 -9.34 3.20 12.43
CA THR A 95 -9.50 4.32 11.49
C THR A 95 -8.16 4.73 10.89
N ALA A 96 -7.10 4.82 11.71
CA ALA A 96 -5.78 5.17 11.21
C ALA A 96 -5.21 4.12 10.24
N VAL A 97 -5.37 2.82 10.54
CA VAL A 97 -4.97 1.73 9.64
C VAL A 97 -5.72 1.82 8.31
N HIS A 98 -7.03 2.03 8.36
CA HIS A 98 -7.86 2.15 7.16
C HIS A 98 -7.45 3.33 6.29
N GLU A 99 -7.22 4.50 6.90
CA GLU A 99 -6.76 5.69 6.17
C GLU A 99 -5.35 5.50 5.58
N CYS A 100 -4.46 4.82 6.30
CA CYS A 100 -3.15 4.44 5.76
C CYS A 100 -3.28 3.51 4.54
N TRP A 101 -4.19 2.54 4.57
CA TRP A 101 -4.47 1.70 3.40
C TRP A 101 -5.05 2.49 2.23
N ARG A 102 -5.99 3.41 2.48
CA ARG A 102 -6.55 4.30 1.45
C ARG A 102 -5.45 5.10 0.74
N MET A 103 -4.55 5.68 1.52
CA MET A 103 -3.42 6.46 0.99
C MET A 103 -2.38 5.58 0.28
N ALA A 104 -2.12 4.38 0.79
CA ALA A 104 -1.24 3.42 0.11
C ALA A 104 -1.82 2.99 -1.25
N LEU A 105 -3.13 2.76 -1.33
CA LEU A 105 -3.83 2.41 -2.58
C LEU A 105 -3.79 3.56 -3.59
N LEU A 106 -3.94 4.82 -3.16
CA LEU A 106 -3.76 6.00 -4.01
C LEU A 106 -2.32 6.12 -4.53
N ILE A 107 -1.32 5.89 -3.68
CA ILE A 107 0.09 5.86 -4.12
C ILE A 107 0.29 4.78 -5.18
N TYR A 108 -0.24 3.58 -4.95
CA TYR A 108 -0.18 2.46 -5.89
C TYR A 108 -0.84 2.80 -7.23
N LEU A 109 -2.05 3.37 -7.20
CA LEU A 109 -2.77 3.83 -8.39
C LEU A 109 -1.88 4.76 -9.24
N TYR A 110 -1.29 5.79 -8.62
CA TYR A 110 -0.48 6.76 -9.36
C TYR A 110 0.82 6.16 -9.88
N MET A 111 1.54 5.38 -9.07
CA MET A 111 2.85 4.87 -9.46
C MET A 111 2.79 3.68 -10.41
N VAL A 112 1.69 2.91 -10.38
CA VAL A 112 1.52 1.72 -11.23
C VAL A 112 0.68 2.01 -12.46
N LEU A 113 -0.55 2.53 -12.27
CA LEU A 113 -1.43 2.76 -13.40
C LEU A 113 -1.01 4.00 -14.17
N CYS A 114 -0.81 5.13 -13.48
CA CYS A 114 -0.41 6.37 -14.14
C CYS A 114 1.10 6.45 -14.46
N GLU A 115 1.87 5.40 -14.16
CA GLU A 115 3.33 5.32 -14.35
C GLU A 115 4.11 6.51 -13.75
N ALA A 116 3.55 7.13 -12.70
CA ALA A 116 4.17 8.27 -12.05
C ALA A 116 5.37 7.86 -11.17
N ASP A 117 6.34 8.75 -11.02
CA ASP A 117 7.42 8.59 -10.05
C ASP A 117 7.05 9.18 -8.67
N ALA A 118 7.91 8.94 -7.68
CA ALA A 118 7.70 9.40 -6.30
C ALA A 118 7.74 10.95 -6.12
N SER A 119 8.11 11.70 -7.16
CA SER A 119 8.10 13.17 -7.18
C SER A 119 6.81 13.77 -7.75
N ASP A 120 5.93 12.97 -8.36
CA ASP A 120 4.61 13.41 -8.82
C ASP A 120 3.84 14.08 -7.69
N CYS A 121 3.19 15.21 -8.01
CA CYS A 121 2.54 16.07 -7.01
C CYS A 121 1.41 15.35 -6.25
N ARG A 122 0.73 14.39 -6.88
CA ARG A 122 -0.31 13.55 -6.27
C ARG A 122 0.31 12.56 -5.30
N VAL A 123 1.40 11.90 -5.69
CA VAL A 123 2.16 10.98 -4.84
C VAL A 123 2.71 11.70 -3.61
N VAL A 124 3.36 12.86 -3.80
CA VAL A 124 3.91 13.67 -2.71
C VAL A 124 2.83 14.14 -1.74
N ARG A 125 1.66 14.56 -2.26
CA ARG A 125 0.52 14.98 -1.43
C ARG A 125 -0.03 13.82 -0.60
N THR A 126 -0.25 12.67 -1.22
CA THR A 126 -0.75 11.47 -0.56
C THR A 126 0.24 10.96 0.48
N MET A 127 1.53 10.93 0.15
CA MET A 127 2.59 10.55 1.08
C MET A 127 2.67 11.48 2.31
N LYS A 128 2.50 12.79 2.12
CA LYS A 128 2.43 13.75 3.23
C LYS A 128 1.25 13.48 4.16
N SER A 129 0.09 13.13 3.60
CA SER A 129 -1.09 12.74 4.40
C SER A 129 -0.85 11.41 5.12
N PHE A 130 -0.21 10.43 4.46
CA PHE A 130 0.12 9.13 5.05
C PHE A 130 0.99 9.31 6.28
N MET A 131 2.09 10.06 6.14
CA MET A 131 2.98 10.35 7.25
C MET A 131 2.31 11.17 8.35
N ARG A 132 1.33 12.02 8.04
CA ARG A 132 0.56 12.74 9.07
C ARG A 132 -0.22 11.77 9.95
N VAL A 133 -0.84 10.73 9.39
CA VAL A 133 -1.56 9.70 10.15
C VAL A 133 -0.58 8.88 10.97
N VAL A 134 0.48 8.34 10.34
CA VAL A 134 1.50 7.53 11.03
C VAL A 134 2.11 8.28 12.21
N ASN A 135 2.49 9.55 12.04
CA ASN A 135 3.09 10.37 13.10
C ASN A 135 2.12 10.68 14.27
N ARG A 136 0.81 10.67 14.03
CA ARG A 136 -0.21 10.90 15.07
C ARG A 136 -0.61 9.62 15.78
N THR A 137 -0.35 8.46 15.19
CA THR A 137 -0.58 7.17 15.84
C THR A 137 0.56 6.83 16.80
N LYS A 138 0.21 6.39 18.01
CA LYS A 138 1.19 5.91 18.99
C LYS A 138 1.96 4.70 18.40
N PRO A 139 3.30 4.75 18.33
CA PRO A 139 4.09 3.60 17.90
C PRO A 139 3.91 2.40 18.84
N GLY A 140 4.01 1.20 18.29
CA GLY A 140 3.91 -0.06 19.03
C GLY A 140 3.24 -1.16 18.21
N ARG A 141 3.27 -2.39 18.73
CA ARG A 141 2.81 -3.59 18.01
C ARG A 141 1.45 -3.39 17.31
N ILE A 142 0.49 -2.79 18.00
CA ILE A 142 -0.75 -2.30 17.41
C ILE A 142 -0.69 -0.77 17.46
N PRO A 143 -0.82 -0.06 16.31
CA PRO A 143 -1.28 -0.54 15.02
C PRO A 143 -0.18 -1.03 14.05
N ASP A 144 1.11 -1.04 14.43
CA ASP A 144 2.21 -1.19 13.46
C ASP A 144 2.22 -2.50 12.69
N THR A 145 1.76 -3.59 13.31
CA THR A 145 1.59 -4.88 12.61
C THR A 145 0.66 -4.75 11.40
N TYR A 146 -0.39 -3.92 11.51
CA TYR A 146 -1.35 -3.66 10.43
C TYR A 146 -0.88 -2.58 9.45
N LEU A 147 0.08 -1.75 9.85
CA LEU A 147 0.65 -0.70 9.01
C LEU A 147 1.86 -1.15 8.21
N ALA A 148 2.45 -2.32 8.50
CA ALA A 148 3.63 -2.84 7.81
C ALA A 148 3.44 -2.90 6.28
N ASN A 149 2.32 -3.47 5.80
CA ASN A 149 2.06 -3.55 4.36
C ASN A 149 1.82 -2.18 3.69
N PRO A 150 0.98 -1.28 4.23
CA PRO A 150 0.89 0.10 3.75
C PRO A 150 2.24 0.82 3.75
N MET A 151 3.09 0.57 4.75
CA MET A 151 4.42 1.16 4.87
C MET A 151 5.40 0.66 3.80
N ILE A 152 5.22 -0.55 3.25
CA ILE A 152 5.99 -0.99 2.07
C ILE A 152 5.67 -0.09 0.87
N ILE A 153 4.39 0.09 0.57
CA ILE A 153 3.94 0.91 -0.57
C ILE A 153 4.36 2.38 -0.38
N ALA A 154 4.09 2.95 0.79
CA ALA A 154 4.50 4.32 1.13
C ALA A 154 6.03 4.47 1.18
N GLY A 155 6.74 3.42 1.56
CA GLY A 155 8.20 3.37 1.61
C GLY A 155 8.84 3.49 0.23
N VAL A 156 8.25 2.89 -0.81
CA VAL A 156 8.69 3.07 -2.20
C VAL A 156 8.57 4.55 -2.60
N ALA A 157 7.46 5.20 -2.24
CA ALA A 157 7.20 6.61 -2.53
C ALA A 157 7.95 7.61 -1.60
N ALA A 158 8.69 7.13 -0.60
CA ALA A 158 9.33 7.99 0.39
C ALA A 158 10.56 8.70 -0.20
N CYS A 159 10.48 10.02 -0.39
CA CYS A 159 11.60 10.83 -0.89
C CYS A 159 12.44 11.48 0.23
N LYS A 160 11.87 11.68 1.42
CA LYS A 160 12.54 12.37 2.53
C LYS A 160 13.16 11.38 3.50
N ASP A 161 14.42 11.59 3.86
CA ASP A 161 15.14 10.74 4.81
C ASP A 161 14.45 10.62 6.17
N ARG A 162 13.81 11.70 6.62
CA ARG A 162 13.00 11.67 7.84
C ARG A 162 11.86 10.65 7.73
N ASP A 163 11.13 10.65 6.63
CA ASP A 163 9.98 9.76 6.43
C ASP A 163 10.45 8.31 6.26
N ARG A 164 11.54 8.10 5.49
CA ARG A 164 12.21 6.80 5.35
C ARG A 164 12.62 6.21 6.71
N ASN A 165 13.26 7.02 7.55
CA ASN A 165 13.67 6.61 8.88
C ASN A 165 12.47 6.25 9.78
N ILE A 166 11.39 7.02 9.74
CA ILE A 166 10.18 6.72 10.51
C ILE A 166 9.57 5.40 10.04
N ILE A 167 9.40 5.20 8.74
CA ILE A 167 8.86 3.95 8.17
C ILE A 167 9.71 2.76 8.61
N ARG A 168 11.04 2.85 8.43
CA ARG A 168 11.98 1.81 8.82
C ARG A 168 11.85 1.45 10.31
N GLN A 169 11.87 2.45 11.19
CA GLN A 169 11.79 2.23 12.64
C GLN A 169 10.45 1.61 13.05
N ARG A 170 9.34 2.09 12.45
CA ARG A 170 8.00 1.54 12.70
C ARG A 170 7.89 0.09 12.25
N MET A 171 8.38 -0.24 11.05
CA MET A 171 8.40 -1.62 10.58
C MET A 171 9.27 -2.50 11.47
N LEU A 172 10.51 -2.10 11.78
CA LEU A 172 11.41 -2.88 12.65
C LEU A 172 10.91 -3.02 14.09
N SER A 173 9.95 -2.21 14.55
CA SER A 173 9.31 -2.41 15.86
C SER A 173 8.36 -3.61 15.90
N VAL A 174 8.04 -4.18 14.74
CA VAL A 174 7.19 -5.36 14.56
C VAL A 174 8.08 -6.62 14.47
N PRO A 175 7.85 -7.66 15.29
CA PRO A 175 8.66 -8.90 15.28
C PRO A 175 8.82 -9.53 13.89
N GLU A 176 7.73 -9.51 13.12
CA GLU A 176 7.61 -10.07 11.78
C GLU A 176 8.51 -9.34 10.77
N CYS A 177 8.93 -8.10 11.04
CA CYS A 177 9.81 -7.30 10.20
C CYS A 177 11.24 -7.13 10.77
N SER A 178 11.44 -7.40 12.06
CA SER A 178 12.77 -7.31 12.68
C SER A 178 13.58 -8.60 12.63
N THR A 179 12.91 -9.75 12.51
CA THR A 179 13.56 -11.06 12.52
C THR A 179 14.15 -11.39 11.15
N PRO A 180 15.48 -11.59 11.00
CA PRO A 180 16.08 -11.96 9.73
C PRO A 180 15.48 -13.25 9.16
N GLY A 181 15.34 -13.31 7.83
CA GLY A 181 14.77 -14.47 7.12
C GLY A 181 13.25 -14.50 7.06
N THR A 182 12.55 -13.50 7.62
CA THR A 182 11.11 -13.31 7.40
C THR A 182 10.86 -12.41 6.19
N SER A 183 9.71 -12.60 5.53
CA SER A 183 9.28 -11.75 4.43
C SER A 183 9.12 -10.27 4.82
N GLY A 184 8.73 -10.00 6.07
CA GLY A 184 8.65 -8.63 6.58
C GLY A 184 10.03 -7.98 6.71
N HIS A 185 11.05 -8.74 7.12
CA HIS A 185 12.43 -8.24 7.18
C HIS A 185 12.98 -7.97 5.79
N ASP A 186 12.75 -8.88 4.85
CA ASP A 186 13.12 -8.69 3.45
C ASP A 186 12.47 -7.43 2.87
N ALA A 187 11.21 -7.15 3.21
CA ALA A 187 10.54 -5.92 2.78
C ALA A 187 11.24 -4.65 3.30
N VAL A 188 11.71 -4.63 4.55
CA VAL A 188 12.51 -3.51 5.07
C VAL A 188 13.82 -3.37 4.30
N ARG A 189 14.52 -4.48 4.03
CA ARG A 189 15.76 -4.49 3.24
C ARG A 189 15.55 -4.00 1.81
N MET A 190 14.43 -4.36 1.19
CA MET A 190 14.07 -3.89 -0.14
C MET A 190 13.89 -2.38 -0.16
N LEU A 191 13.23 -1.80 0.85
CA LEU A 191 13.13 -0.34 0.95
C LEU A 191 14.50 0.33 1.12
N GLU A 192 15.39 -0.23 1.94
CA GLU A 192 16.76 0.27 2.09
C GLU A 192 17.52 0.26 0.77
N ASP A 193 17.42 -0.82 -0.02
CA ASP A 193 18.02 -0.93 -1.36
C ASP A 193 17.47 0.15 -2.30
N ILE A 194 16.15 0.33 -2.38
CA ILE A 194 15.52 1.37 -3.21
C ILE A 194 16.04 2.75 -2.82
N TRP A 195 16.05 3.07 -1.52
CA TRP A 195 16.47 4.38 -1.03
C TRP A 195 17.94 4.68 -1.32
N MET A 196 18.82 3.67 -1.20
CA MET A 196 20.22 3.81 -1.55
C MET A 196 20.41 3.99 -3.05
N ARG A 197 19.79 3.15 -3.89
CA ARG A 197 19.94 3.19 -5.34
C ARG A 197 19.39 4.49 -5.94
N THR A 198 18.19 4.89 -5.55
CA THR A 198 17.55 6.12 -6.05
C THR A 198 18.34 7.36 -5.67
N ARG A 199 18.94 7.37 -4.46
CA ARG A 199 19.86 8.43 -4.04
C ARG A 199 21.14 8.46 -4.88
N SER A 200 21.79 7.31 -5.10
CA SER A 200 23.03 7.27 -5.90
C SER A 200 22.82 7.64 -7.37
N GLN A 201 21.59 7.43 -7.87
CA GLN A 201 21.20 7.75 -9.24
C GLN A 201 20.54 9.14 -9.37
N GLU A 202 20.44 9.90 -8.28
CA GLU A 202 19.84 11.24 -8.23
C GLU A 202 18.44 11.33 -8.88
N ARG A 203 17.61 10.29 -8.70
CA ARG A 203 16.26 10.22 -9.27
C ARG A 203 15.20 9.83 -8.24
N ALA A 204 13.96 10.15 -8.55
CA ALA A 204 12.81 9.63 -7.81
C ALA A 204 12.66 8.12 -8.02
N ALA A 205 12.07 7.44 -7.04
CA ALA A 205 11.72 6.03 -7.16
C ALA A 205 10.54 5.87 -8.13
N VAL A 206 10.57 4.82 -8.92
CA VAL A 206 9.45 4.34 -9.76
C VAL A 206 9.03 2.96 -9.28
N TRP A 207 7.81 2.52 -9.61
CA TRP A 207 7.29 1.27 -9.05
C TRP A 207 8.16 0.04 -9.38
N VAL A 208 8.78 0.02 -10.57
CA VAL A 208 9.68 -1.08 -10.99
C VAL A 208 10.92 -1.23 -10.08
N ASP A 209 11.31 -0.20 -9.32
CA ASP A 209 12.39 -0.30 -8.36
C ASP A 209 12.13 -1.35 -7.28
N LEU A 210 10.85 -1.56 -6.91
CA LEU A 210 10.48 -2.57 -5.92
C LEU A 210 10.83 -3.98 -6.39
N ARG A 211 10.62 -4.27 -7.69
CA ARG A 211 10.98 -5.55 -8.28
C ARG A 211 12.49 -5.76 -8.30
N ILE A 212 13.26 -4.74 -8.66
CA ILE A 212 14.72 -4.78 -8.67
C ILE A 212 15.25 -5.04 -7.26
N ALA A 213 14.69 -4.33 -6.27
CA ALA A 213 15.05 -4.51 -4.87
C ALA A 213 14.73 -5.92 -4.36
N CYS A 214 13.59 -6.48 -4.76
CA CYS A 214 13.24 -7.85 -4.42
C CYS A 214 14.29 -8.85 -4.92
N LEU A 215 14.67 -8.74 -6.20
CA LEU A 215 15.70 -9.59 -6.79
C LEU A 215 17.04 -9.44 -6.06
N ASN A 216 17.45 -8.21 -5.74
CA ASN A 216 18.72 -7.95 -5.04
C ASN A 216 18.75 -8.51 -3.61
N VAL A 217 17.65 -8.39 -2.87
CA VAL A 217 17.58 -8.77 -1.46
C VAL A 217 17.36 -10.26 -1.28
N THR A 218 16.47 -10.83 -2.08
CA THR A 218 16.00 -12.21 -1.90
C THR A 218 16.64 -13.20 -2.86
N GLY A 219 17.30 -12.72 -3.93
CA GLY A 219 17.87 -13.55 -4.99
C GLY A 219 16.84 -14.21 -5.90
N VAL A 220 15.55 -13.88 -5.76
CA VAL A 220 14.42 -14.48 -6.50
C VAL A 220 13.51 -13.42 -7.09
#